data_AF-A0A950W7I1-F1
#
_entry.id   AF-A0A950W7I1-F1
#
_cell.length_a   1.000
_cell.length_b   1.000
_cell.length_c   1.000
_cell.angle_alpha   90.00
_cell.angle_beta   90.00
_cell.angle_gamma   90.00
#
_symmetry.space_group_name_H-M   'P 1'
#
loop_
_entity.id
_entity.type
_entity.pdbx_description
1 polymer ?
#
loop_
_entity_poly.entity_id
_entity_poly.type
_entity_poly.pdbx_seq_one_letter_code
_entity_poly.pdbx_strand_id
1 'polypeptide(L)'
;WTRRRPPPARCSEILEHAIRNSRLIVATPAPTITIKAITAAYTEFEIAFFVEDLGSTVKAQNELFDFIYRHLAAADIDLAAPPNGSSVGSSRKRRTGAERLLELVAIFATFTPAERAAIAAKLEERSYDEGETVIEPGVVPQSLFIVGSGVLSFTRLEIEGDIELLRLGPGDHFGEIGLLTGAAATARFSALIPSTVYQLAKADLTPILESRPQVAKELCRALARLQTAGRLALIHARP
;
A
#
# COMPACT_ATOMS: atom_id res chain seq x y z
N TRP A 1 19.87 -15.90 -17.30
CA TRP A 1 18.42 -15.74 -17.52
C TRP A 1 18.06 -14.28 -17.35
N THR A 2 18.08 -13.54 -18.46
CA THR A 2 17.80 -12.10 -18.52
C THR A 2 16.38 -11.83 -17.99
N ARG A 3 16.24 -10.91 -17.02
CA ARG A 3 14.92 -10.40 -16.58
C ARG A 3 14.16 -9.98 -17.84
N ARG A 4 13.09 -10.72 -18.19
CA ARG A 4 12.21 -10.32 -19.30
C ARG A 4 11.61 -8.99 -18.91
N ARG A 5 11.81 -7.97 -19.73
CA ARG A 5 11.20 -6.66 -19.54
C ARG A 5 9.67 -6.84 -19.52
N PRO A 6 8.96 -6.27 -18.54
CA PRO A 6 7.52 -6.36 -18.49
C PRO A 6 6.92 -5.73 -19.75
N PRO A 7 5.86 -6.32 -20.33
CA PRO A 7 5.18 -5.73 -21.48
C PRO A 7 4.59 -4.36 -21.09
N PRO A 8 4.57 -3.36 -21.98
CA PRO A 8 4.05 -2.03 -21.66
C PRO A 8 2.62 -2.04 -21.10
N ALA A 9 1.76 -2.96 -21.56
CA ALA A 9 0.40 -3.14 -21.05
C ALA A 9 0.37 -3.46 -19.55
N ARG A 10 1.31 -4.29 -19.06
CA ARG A 10 1.41 -4.60 -17.62
C ARG A 10 1.86 -3.39 -16.81
N CYS A 11 2.75 -2.56 -17.36
CA CYS A 11 3.13 -1.31 -16.71
C CYS A 11 1.95 -0.34 -16.66
N SER A 12 1.19 -0.18 -17.75
CA SER A 12 -0.01 0.67 -17.77
C SER A 12 -1.02 0.25 -16.71
N GLU A 13 -1.33 -1.04 -16.60
CA GLU A 13 -2.22 -1.58 -15.55
C GLU A 13 -1.75 -1.20 -14.14
N ILE A 14 -0.45 -1.34 -13.85
CA ILE A 14 0.12 -0.99 -12.54
C ILE A 14 0.07 0.52 -12.29
N LEU A 15 0.27 1.34 -13.32
CA LEU A 15 0.12 2.80 -13.23
C LEU A 15 -1.34 3.20 -12.98
N GLU A 16 -2.31 2.51 -13.58
CA GLU A 16 -3.74 2.70 -13.29
C GLU A 16 -4.06 2.38 -11.83
N HIS A 17 -3.46 1.32 -11.27
CA HIS A 17 -3.61 0.98 -9.87
C HIS A 17 -3.05 2.08 -8.95
N ALA A 18 -1.87 2.61 -9.27
CA ALA A 18 -1.27 3.71 -8.53
C ALA A 18 -2.14 4.99 -8.58
N ILE A 19 -2.76 5.27 -9.72
CA ILE A 19 -3.70 6.39 -9.86
C ILE A 19 -4.94 6.15 -8.98
N ARG A 20 -5.52 4.95 -9.01
CA ARG A 20 -6.68 4.59 -8.14
C ARG A 20 -6.34 4.63 -6.66
N ASN A 21 -5.07 4.53 -6.27
CA ASN A 21 -4.66 4.66 -4.88
C ASN A 21 -4.79 6.11 -4.36
N SER A 22 -4.78 7.12 -5.25
CA SER A 22 -4.98 8.52 -4.86
C SER A 22 -6.44 8.90 -4.79
N ARG A 23 -6.81 9.53 -3.67
CA ARG A 23 -8.13 10.14 -3.46
C ARG A 23 -8.22 11.56 -4.02
N LEU A 24 -7.06 12.18 -4.32
CA LEU A 24 -7.00 13.54 -4.84
C LEU A 24 -7.22 13.58 -6.35
N ILE A 25 -6.95 12.46 -7.03
CA ILE A 25 -7.16 12.32 -8.47
C ILE A 25 -8.62 11.93 -8.73
N VAL A 26 -9.32 12.75 -9.49
CA VAL A 26 -10.74 12.49 -9.83
C VAL A 26 -10.86 11.45 -10.94
N ALA A 27 -11.96 10.70 -10.91
CA ALA A 27 -12.28 9.72 -11.95
C ALA A 27 -12.92 10.35 -13.20
N THR A 28 -13.45 11.57 -13.10
CA THR A 28 -14.10 12.27 -14.20
C THR A 28 -13.68 13.75 -14.21
N PRO A 29 -12.95 14.22 -15.24
CA PRO A 29 -12.49 13.46 -16.40
C PRO A 29 -11.50 12.34 -16.05
N ALA A 30 -11.53 11.25 -16.82
CA ALA A 30 -10.68 10.09 -16.55
C ALA A 30 -9.20 10.45 -16.79
N PRO A 31 -8.30 10.02 -15.89
CA PRO A 31 -6.86 10.17 -16.10
C PRO A 31 -6.40 9.31 -17.28
N THR A 32 -5.34 9.74 -17.96
CA THR A 32 -4.81 9.06 -19.14
C THR A 32 -3.35 8.67 -18.94
N ILE A 33 -2.99 7.47 -19.38
CA ILE A 33 -1.61 6.98 -19.42
C ILE A 33 -1.23 6.77 -20.89
N THR A 34 -0.22 7.48 -21.36
CA THR A 34 0.25 7.42 -22.75
C THR A 34 1.69 6.93 -22.80
N ILE A 35 2.00 6.01 -23.72
CA ILE A 35 3.38 5.60 -23.99
C ILE A 35 4.01 6.63 -24.92
N LYS A 36 5.02 7.35 -24.45
CA LYS A 36 5.73 8.38 -25.22
C LYS A 36 6.86 7.79 -26.06
N ALA A 37 7.57 6.81 -25.50
CA ALA A 37 8.68 6.16 -26.17
C ALA A 37 8.88 4.72 -25.67
N ILE A 38 9.31 3.85 -26.56
CA ILE A 38 9.83 2.53 -26.24
C ILE A 38 11.26 2.46 -26.77
N THR A 39 12.24 2.50 -25.88
CA THR A 39 13.66 2.36 -26.24
C THR A 39 14.15 0.96 -25.90
N ALA A 40 15.41 0.64 -26.23
CA ALA A 40 16.03 -0.60 -25.77
C ALA A 40 16.19 -0.66 -24.23
N ALA A 41 16.31 0.49 -23.57
CA ALA A 41 16.59 0.59 -22.13
C ALA A 41 15.34 0.80 -21.26
N TYR A 42 14.35 1.57 -21.73
CA TYR A 42 13.19 1.97 -20.92
C TYR A 42 11.94 2.23 -21.76
N THR A 43 10.78 2.17 -21.10
CA THR A 43 9.51 2.66 -21.65
C THR A 43 9.17 3.94 -20.93
N GLU A 44 8.88 4.99 -21.68
CA GLU A 44 8.49 6.28 -21.12
C GLU A 44 6.97 6.43 -21.16
N PHE A 45 6.40 6.77 -20.01
CA PHE A 45 4.97 7.00 -19.84
C PHE A 45 4.71 8.45 -19.46
N GLU A 46 3.66 9.02 -20.02
CA GLU A 46 3.10 10.32 -19.64
C GLU A 46 1.74 10.08 -18.99
N ILE A 47 1.56 10.64 -17.80
CA ILE A 47 0.31 10.55 -17.04
C ILE A 47 -0.29 11.95 -16.97
N ALA A 48 -1.53 12.08 -17.44
CA ALA A 48 -2.34 13.26 -17.23
C ALA A 48 -3.51 12.91 -16.32
N PHE A 49 -3.77 13.77 -15.33
CA PHE A 49 -4.83 13.57 -14.34
C PHE A 49 -5.46 14.91 -13.96
N PHE A 50 -6.60 14.83 -13.30
CA PHE A 50 -7.37 15.97 -12.84
C PHE A 50 -7.54 15.90 -11.32
N VAL A 51 -7.67 17.05 -10.67
CA VAL A 51 -7.93 17.20 -9.24
C VAL A 51 -9.12 18.13 -9.04
N GLU A 52 -9.86 17.99 -7.94
CA GLU A 52 -11.01 18.87 -7.64
C GLU A 52 -10.59 20.31 -7.37
N ASP A 53 -9.48 20.48 -6.65
CA ASP A 53 -8.94 21.78 -6.25
C ASP A 53 -7.52 21.97 -6.80
N LEU A 54 -7.28 23.12 -7.42
CA LEU A 54 -5.96 23.51 -7.96
C LEU A 54 -4.86 23.50 -6.89
N GLY A 55 -5.19 23.84 -5.65
CA GLY A 55 -4.27 23.78 -4.51
C GLY A 55 -3.78 22.37 -4.18
N SER A 56 -4.52 21.34 -4.61
CA SER A 56 -4.19 19.94 -4.38
C SER A 56 -3.29 19.32 -5.46
N THR A 57 -3.04 20.02 -6.57
CA THR A 57 -2.27 19.49 -7.72
C THR A 57 -0.90 18.95 -7.33
N VAL A 58 -0.09 19.75 -6.62
CA VAL A 58 1.27 19.36 -6.21
C VAL A 58 1.22 18.19 -5.22
N LYS A 59 0.25 18.18 -4.32
CA LYS A 59 0.06 17.09 -3.35
C LYS A 59 -0.30 15.79 -4.06
N ALA A 60 -1.24 15.83 -4.99
CA ALA A 60 -1.66 14.68 -5.79
C ALA A 60 -0.50 14.15 -6.65
N GLN A 61 0.30 15.04 -7.24
CA GLN A 61 1.47 14.64 -8.03
C GLN A 61 2.52 13.91 -7.18
N ASN A 62 2.89 14.47 -6.03
CA ASN A 62 3.90 13.87 -5.14
C ASN A 62 3.42 12.53 -4.57
N GLU A 63 2.14 12.46 -4.19
CA GLU A 63 1.51 11.22 -3.73
C GLU A 63 1.49 10.16 -4.85
N LEU A 64 1.15 10.55 -6.07
CA LEU A 64 1.15 9.65 -7.22
C LEU A 64 2.55 9.09 -7.51
N PHE A 65 3.62 9.88 -7.38
CA PHE A 65 4.98 9.36 -7.54
C PHE A 65 5.32 8.28 -6.51
N ASP A 66 4.95 8.47 -5.25
CA ASP A 66 5.12 7.47 -4.20
C ASP A 66 4.33 6.18 -4.52
N PHE A 67 3.07 6.34 -4.94
CA PHE A 67 2.22 5.20 -5.30
C PHE A 67 2.78 4.44 -6.50
N ILE A 68 3.21 5.13 -7.56
CA ILE A 68 3.85 4.51 -8.71
C ILE A 68 5.07 3.69 -8.28
N TYR A 69 5.94 4.27 -7.44
CA TYR A 69 7.11 3.57 -6.92
C TYR A 69 6.72 2.28 -6.18
N ARG A 70 5.78 2.36 -5.24
CA ARG A 70 5.36 1.21 -4.42
C ARG A 70 4.66 0.13 -5.23
N HIS A 71 3.76 0.52 -6.14
CA HIS A 71 3.05 -0.41 -7.02
C HIS A 71 4.00 -1.13 -7.99
N LEU A 72 4.97 -0.43 -8.57
CA LEU A 72 5.99 -1.04 -9.43
C LEU A 72 6.92 -1.97 -8.65
N ALA A 73 7.39 -1.54 -7.47
CA ALA A 73 8.26 -2.34 -6.61
C ALA A 73 7.57 -3.64 -6.15
N ALA A 74 6.29 -3.57 -5.78
CA ALA A 74 5.48 -4.74 -5.44
C ALA A 74 5.32 -5.72 -6.62
N ALA A 75 5.27 -5.20 -7.86
CA ALA A 75 5.21 -5.99 -9.08
C ALA A 75 6.57 -6.48 -9.61
N ASP A 76 7.67 -6.28 -8.88
CA ASP A 76 9.06 -6.57 -9.29
C ASP A 76 9.48 -5.84 -10.59
N ILE A 77 8.95 -4.64 -10.79
CA ILE A 77 9.32 -3.75 -11.90
C ILE A 77 10.22 -2.64 -11.37
N ASP A 78 11.48 -2.64 -11.83
CA ASP A 78 12.43 -1.59 -11.47
C ASP A 78 12.23 -0.35 -12.38
N LEU A 79 12.37 0.84 -11.78
CA LEU A 79 12.52 2.08 -12.53
C LEU A 79 13.85 2.04 -13.30
N ALA A 80 13.84 2.56 -14.53
CA ALA A 80 15.05 2.66 -15.32
C ALA A 80 16.07 3.60 -14.64
N ALA A 81 17.34 3.22 -14.66
CA ALA A 81 18.41 4.12 -14.25
C ALA A 81 18.43 5.34 -15.19
N PRO A 82 18.76 6.54 -14.68
CA PRO A 82 18.94 7.70 -15.54
C PRO A 82 20.03 7.40 -16.58
N PRO A 83 19.95 7.94 -17.80
CA PRO A 83 20.82 7.58 -18.93
C PRO A 83 22.32 7.77 -18.66
N ASN A 84 22.69 8.59 -17.67
CA ASN A 84 24.07 8.85 -17.26
C ASN A 84 24.40 8.35 -15.84
N GLY A 85 23.49 7.64 -15.18
CA GLY A 85 23.71 7.09 -13.85
C GLY A 85 24.24 5.68 -13.95
N SER A 86 25.36 5.40 -13.28
CA SER A 86 25.85 4.03 -13.08
C SER A 86 24.70 3.17 -12.59
N SER A 87 24.35 2.13 -13.36
CA SER A 87 23.40 1.13 -12.90
C SER A 87 23.97 0.54 -11.63
N VAL A 88 23.37 0.84 -10.48
CA VAL A 88 23.61 0.06 -9.27
C VAL A 88 22.95 -1.28 -9.52
N GLY A 89 23.65 -2.13 -10.25
CA GLY A 89 23.35 -3.54 -10.41
C GLY A 89 23.56 -4.19 -9.06
N SER A 90 22.61 -3.98 -8.15
CA SER A 90 22.49 -4.87 -7.02
C SER A 90 22.09 -6.21 -7.60
N SER A 91 23.00 -7.16 -7.51
CA SER A 91 22.73 -8.59 -7.57
C SER A 91 21.74 -8.96 -6.45
N ARG A 92 20.49 -8.49 -6.56
CA ARG A 92 19.39 -8.89 -5.70
C ARG A 92 19.19 -10.38 -5.99
N LYS A 93 19.75 -11.22 -5.11
CA LYS A 93 19.31 -12.61 -4.88
C LYS A 93 17.79 -12.66 -5.10
N ARG A 94 17.27 -13.68 -5.78
CA ARG A 94 15.82 -13.87 -6.02
C ARG A 94 15.06 -13.80 -4.70
N ARG A 95 14.62 -12.61 -4.30
CA ARG A 95 13.75 -12.37 -3.15
C ARG A 95 12.33 -12.77 -3.54
N THR A 96 11.57 -13.31 -2.60
CA THR A 96 10.14 -13.58 -2.82
C THR A 96 9.35 -12.27 -2.92
N GLY A 97 8.10 -12.32 -3.41
CA GLY A 97 7.21 -11.15 -3.44
C GLY A 97 7.03 -10.54 -2.04
N ALA A 98 6.79 -11.41 -1.05
CA ALA A 98 6.67 -11.05 0.36
C ALA A 98 7.92 -10.36 0.94
N GLU A 99 9.13 -10.87 0.66
CA GLU A 99 10.37 -10.25 1.16
C GLU A 99 10.59 -8.83 0.64
N ARG A 100 10.26 -8.57 -0.64
CA ARG A 100 10.34 -7.22 -1.23
C ARG A 100 9.25 -6.32 -0.69
N LEU A 101 8.05 -6.84 -0.49
CA LEU A 101 6.97 -6.09 0.12
C LEU A 101 7.38 -5.56 1.49
N LEU A 102 8.01 -6.40 2.33
CA LEU A 102 8.49 -6.01 3.66
C LEU A 102 9.58 -4.91 3.63
N GLU A 103 10.20 -4.63 2.48
CA GLU A 103 11.08 -3.46 2.31
C GLU A 103 10.31 -2.15 2.17
N LEU A 104 9.06 -2.21 1.67
CA LEU A 104 8.16 -1.07 1.54
C LEU A 104 7.45 -0.76 2.86
N VAL A 105 7.28 -1.76 3.73
CA VAL A 105 6.56 -1.58 4.99
C VAL A 105 7.43 -0.82 6.00
N ALA A 106 7.01 0.41 6.33
CA ALA A 106 7.76 1.31 7.21
C ALA A 106 8.14 0.71 8.57
N ILE A 107 7.24 -0.08 9.21
CA ILE A 107 7.51 -0.69 10.52
C ILE A 107 8.59 -1.79 10.46
N PHE A 108 8.92 -2.31 9.27
CA PHE A 108 9.97 -3.30 9.04
C PHE A 108 11.23 -2.73 8.37
N ALA A 109 11.30 -1.41 8.18
CA ALA A 109 12.43 -0.74 7.53
C ALA A 109 13.78 -0.98 8.23
N THR A 110 13.77 -1.15 9.57
CA THR A 110 14.98 -1.38 10.38
C THR A 110 15.44 -2.83 10.44
N PHE A 111 14.71 -3.76 9.80
CA PHE A 111 15.01 -5.17 9.88
C PHE A 111 16.20 -5.53 8.98
N THR A 112 16.96 -6.54 9.39
CA THR A 112 17.94 -7.16 8.51
C THR A 112 17.23 -8.00 7.44
N PRO A 113 17.90 -8.31 6.31
CA PRO A 113 17.34 -9.20 5.29
C PRO A 113 16.93 -10.57 5.84
N ALA A 114 17.67 -11.14 6.80
CA ALA A 114 17.37 -12.43 7.40
C ALA A 114 16.06 -12.39 8.20
N GLU A 115 15.78 -11.29 8.88
CA GLU A 115 14.57 -11.16 9.70
C GLU A 115 13.35 -10.86 8.84
N ARG A 116 13.50 -10.08 7.76
CA ARG A 116 12.44 -9.96 6.75
C ARG A 116 12.10 -11.31 6.14
N ALA A 117 13.10 -12.14 5.81
CA ALA A 117 12.86 -13.49 5.31
C ALA A 117 12.12 -14.37 6.33
N ALA A 118 12.47 -14.28 7.61
CA ALA A 118 11.80 -15.00 8.69
C ALA A 118 10.32 -14.57 8.85
N ILE A 119 10.02 -13.27 8.72
CA ILE A 119 8.64 -12.77 8.72
C ILE A 119 7.91 -13.23 7.46
N ALA A 120 8.54 -13.07 6.29
CA ALA A 120 7.94 -13.42 5.00
C ALA A 120 7.48 -14.88 4.97
N ALA A 121 8.23 -15.79 5.61
CA ALA A 121 7.88 -17.20 5.72
C ALA A 121 6.62 -17.47 6.59
N LYS A 122 6.19 -16.51 7.40
CA LYS A 122 5.02 -16.60 8.29
C LYS A 122 3.80 -15.84 7.76
N LEU A 123 3.93 -15.15 6.63
CA LEU A 123 2.81 -14.41 6.05
C LEU A 123 1.86 -15.37 5.33
N GLU A 124 0.57 -15.26 5.64
CA GLU A 124 -0.50 -15.91 4.89
C GLU A 124 -1.01 -14.95 3.81
N GLU A 125 -0.95 -15.38 2.55
CA GLU A 125 -1.44 -14.60 1.42
C GLU A 125 -2.94 -14.83 1.21
N ARG A 126 -3.72 -13.75 1.05
CA ARG A 126 -5.12 -13.82 0.62
C ARG A 126 -5.39 -12.85 -0.52
N SER A 127 -6.19 -13.30 -1.48
CA SER A 127 -6.65 -12.50 -2.61
C SER A 127 -8.09 -12.06 -2.38
N TYR A 128 -8.41 -10.86 -2.84
CA TYR A 128 -9.73 -10.25 -2.76
C TYR A 128 -10.09 -9.67 -4.12
N ASP A 129 -11.29 -9.96 -4.59
CA ASP A 129 -11.82 -9.35 -5.81
C ASP A 129 -12.29 -7.91 -5.55
N GLU A 130 -12.51 -7.13 -6.61
CA GLU A 130 -13.04 -5.77 -6.48
C GLU A 130 -14.41 -5.77 -5.75
N GLY A 131 -14.54 -4.91 -4.75
CA GLY A 131 -15.71 -4.80 -3.87
C GLY A 131 -15.72 -5.79 -2.71
N GLU A 132 -14.81 -6.78 -2.66
CA GLU A 132 -14.79 -7.76 -1.59
C GLU A 132 -14.31 -7.13 -0.26
N THR A 133 -14.97 -7.51 0.83
CA THR A 133 -14.66 -7.00 2.17
C THR A 133 -13.57 -7.83 2.84
N VAL A 134 -12.51 -7.16 3.30
CA VAL A 134 -11.41 -7.75 4.04
C VAL A 134 -11.72 -7.82 5.53
N ILE A 135 -12.28 -6.74 6.10
CA ILE A 135 -12.68 -6.65 7.51
C ILE A 135 -13.97 -5.84 7.61
N GLU A 136 -14.99 -6.40 8.25
CA GLU A 136 -16.22 -5.68 8.58
C GLU A 136 -16.06 -4.83 9.86
N PRO A 137 -16.78 -3.69 9.99
CA PRO A 137 -16.87 -2.99 11.25
C PRO A 137 -17.39 -3.90 12.36
N GLY A 138 -16.89 -3.72 13.58
CA GLY A 138 -17.27 -4.56 14.73
C GLY A 138 -16.46 -5.86 14.87
N VAL A 139 -15.72 -6.28 13.84
CA VAL A 139 -14.80 -7.43 13.94
C VAL A 139 -13.54 -7.02 14.67
N VAL A 140 -13.04 -7.85 15.58
CA VAL A 140 -11.73 -7.65 16.25
C VAL A 140 -10.64 -8.39 15.46
N PRO A 141 -9.78 -7.68 14.71
CA PRO A 141 -8.72 -8.31 13.93
C PRO A 141 -7.70 -9.03 14.84
N GLN A 142 -7.34 -10.26 14.47
CA GLN A 142 -6.35 -11.10 15.19
C GLN A 142 -4.98 -11.18 14.49
N SER A 143 -4.83 -10.42 13.41
CA SER A 143 -3.63 -10.37 12.57
C SER A 143 -3.29 -8.93 12.23
N LEU A 144 -2.02 -8.68 11.93
CA LEU A 144 -1.59 -7.51 11.19
C LEU A 144 -1.76 -7.80 9.70
N PHE A 145 -2.36 -6.87 8.96
CA PHE A 145 -2.59 -7.01 7.52
C PHE A 145 -1.65 -6.07 6.78
N ILE A 146 -1.11 -6.53 5.64
CA ILE A 146 -0.19 -5.77 4.79
C ILE A 146 -0.70 -5.87 3.36
N VAL A 147 -0.95 -4.74 2.71
CA VAL A 147 -1.35 -4.72 1.31
C VAL A 147 -0.14 -5.08 0.46
N GLY A 148 -0.22 -6.20 -0.27
CA GLY A 148 0.83 -6.67 -1.16
C GLY A 148 0.67 -6.18 -2.60
N SER A 149 -0.56 -6.14 -3.09
CA SER A 149 -0.92 -5.58 -4.39
C SER A 149 -2.35 -5.04 -4.36
N GLY A 150 -2.71 -4.21 -5.33
CA GLY A 150 -4.04 -3.62 -5.40
C GLY A 150 -4.21 -2.37 -4.54
N VAL A 151 -5.46 -2.01 -4.24
CA VAL A 151 -5.83 -0.83 -3.44
C VAL A 151 -7.02 -1.21 -2.56
N LEU A 152 -6.92 -0.96 -1.26
CA LEU A 152 -8.03 -1.10 -0.33
C LEU A 152 -8.59 0.28 0.06
N SER A 153 -9.90 0.36 0.27
CA SER A 153 -10.58 1.48 0.91
C SER A 153 -10.83 1.18 2.38
N PHE A 154 -10.62 2.17 3.24
CA PHE A 154 -11.08 2.18 4.61
C PHE A 154 -12.29 3.12 4.72
N THR A 155 -13.47 2.55 4.88
CA THR A 155 -14.75 3.25 4.71
C THR A 155 -15.55 3.19 6.00
N ARG A 156 -15.97 4.34 6.52
CA ARG A 156 -16.93 4.39 7.62
C ARG A 156 -18.33 4.33 7.09
N LEU A 157 -19.13 3.45 7.69
CA LEU A 157 -20.54 3.33 7.36
C LEU A 157 -21.32 4.33 8.19
N GLU A 158 -22.06 5.22 7.54
CA GLU A 158 -22.94 6.19 8.19
C GLU A 158 -24.33 6.15 7.56
N ILE A 159 -25.33 6.70 8.26
CA ILE A 159 -26.74 6.65 7.81
C ILE A 159 -26.94 7.47 6.53
N GLU A 160 -26.25 8.61 6.42
CA GLU A 160 -26.38 9.55 5.31
C GLU A 160 -25.51 9.19 4.09
N GLY A 161 -24.64 8.19 4.25
CA GLY A 161 -23.74 7.73 3.19
C GLY A 161 -22.39 7.31 3.75
N ASP A 162 -21.78 6.34 3.07
CA ASP A 162 -20.46 5.84 3.44
C ASP A 162 -19.36 6.90 3.19
N ILE A 163 -18.48 7.09 4.18
CA ILE A 163 -17.37 8.04 4.09
C ILE A 163 -16.06 7.27 3.95
N GLU A 164 -15.43 7.36 2.78
CA GLU A 164 -14.06 6.88 2.58
C GLU A 164 -13.07 7.74 3.39
N LEU A 165 -12.35 7.12 4.32
CA LEU A 165 -11.42 7.79 5.21
C LEU A 165 -10.01 7.83 4.64
N LEU A 166 -9.58 6.75 3.97
CA LEU A 166 -8.26 6.61 3.37
C LEU A 166 -8.25 5.45 2.38
N ARG A 167 -7.23 5.43 1.52
CA ARG A 167 -6.88 4.29 0.67
C ARG A 167 -5.52 3.74 1.09
N LEU A 168 -5.36 2.43 0.96
CA LEU A 168 -4.14 1.70 1.30
C LEU A 168 -3.65 0.96 0.06
N GLY A 169 -2.38 1.18 -0.29
CA GLY A 169 -1.71 0.53 -1.40
C GLY A 169 -0.54 -0.33 -0.93
N PRO A 170 0.27 -0.88 -1.85
CA PRO A 170 1.34 -1.80 -1.51
C PRO A 170 2.32 -1.25 -0.47
N GLY A 171 2.60 -2.03 0.56
CA GLY A 171 3.46 -1.66 1.68
C GLY A 171 2.73 -0.99 2.86
N ASP A 172 1.48 -0.56 2.66
CA ASP A 172 0.64 -0.07 3.75
C ASP A 172 0.15 -1.25 4.61
N HIS A 173 -0.10 -0.99 5.90
CA HIS A 173 -0.55 -2.00 6.86
C HIS A 173 -1.75 -1.49 7.67
N PHE A 174 -2.56 -2.43 8.18
CA PHE A 174 -3.75 -2.15 8.97
C PHE A 174 -4.08 -3.31 9.94
N GLY A 175 -5.08 -3.08 10.81
CA GLY A 175 -5.54 -4.06 11.81
C GLY A 175 -4.75 -4.04 13.12
N GLU A 176 -3.69 -3.24 13.20
CA GLU A 176 -2.82 -3.12 14.36
C GLU A 176 -3.55 -2.59 15.61
N ILE A 177 -4.59 -1.75 15.45
CA ILE A 177 -5.44 -1.29 16.56
C ILE A 177 -6.06 -2.48 17.28
N GLY A 178 -6.81 -3.33 16.58
CA GLY A 178 -7.48 -4.44 17.24
C GLY A 178 -6.51 -5.53 17.70
N LEU A 179 -5.43 -5.75 16.95
CA LEU A 179 -4.37 -6.69 17.34
C LEU A 179 -3.75 -6.35 18.70
N LEU A 180 -3.45 -5.05 18.90
CA LEU A 180 -2.72 -4.55 20.08
C LEU A 180 -3.66 -4.21 21.24
N THR A 181 -4.84 -3.67 20.96
CA THR A 181 -5.76 -3.17 22.01
C THR A 181 -6.96 -4.08 22.27
N GLY A 182 -7.24 -5.04 21.39
CA GLY A 182 -8.47 -5.85 21.43
C GLY A 182 -9.72 -5.09 20.96
N ALA A 183 -9.58 -3.84 20.51
CA ALA A 183 -10.71 -3.06 20.00
C ALA A 183 -11.20 -3.59 18.64
N ALA A 184 -12.51 -3.50 18.43
CA ALA A 184 -13.12 -3.81 17.13
C ALA A 184 -12.73 -2.76 16.07
N ALA A 185 -12.71 -3.18 14.81
CA ALA A 185 -12.57 -2.28 13.67
C ALA A 185 -13.74 -1.30 13.64
N THR A 186 -13.43 -0.01 13.49
CA THR A 186 -14.43 1.08 13.51
C THR A 186 -15.03 1.38 12.14
N ALA A 187 -14.47 0.79 11.08
CA ALA A 187 -14.83 1.01 9.70
C ALA A 187 -14.45 -0.22 8.87
N ARG A 188 -15.03 -0.32 7.68
CA ARG A 188 -14.87 -1.43 6.74
C ARG A 188 -13.56 -1.28 5.98
N PHE A 189 -12.85 -2.39 5.79
CA PHE A 189 -11.78 -2.48 4.80
C PHE A 189 -12.28 -3.30 3.61
N SER A 190 -12.24 -2.75 2.41
CA SER A 190 -12.69 -3.44 1.18
C SER A 190 -11.75 -3.17 0.00
N ALA A 191 -11.71 -4.08 -0.96
CA ALA A 191 -10.87 -3.94 -2.15
C ALA A 191 -11.52 -2.99 -3.17
N LEU A 192 -10.83 -1.90 -3.55
CA LEU A 192 -11.27 -1.01 -4.64
C LEU A 192 -10.90 -1.55 -6.02
N ILE A 193 -9.91 -2.42 -6.08
CA ILE A 193 -9.46 -3.17 -7.25
C ILE A 193 -8.99 -4.54 -6.76
N PRO A 194 -8.83 -5.55 -7.63
CA PRO A 194 -8.29 -6.84 -7.23
C PRO A 194 -6.99 -6.68 -6.43
N SER A 195 -6.96 -7.26 -5.23
CA SER A 195 -5.93 -6.98 -4.22
C SER A 195 -5.40 -8.24 -3.58
N THR A 196 -4.11 -8.24 -3.27
CA THR A 196 -3.47 -9.27 -2.44
C THR A 196 -3.13 -8.67 -1.10
N VAL A 197 -3.53 -9.33 -0.02
CA VAL A 197 -3.24 -8.91 1.36
C VAL A 197 -2.54 -10.04 2.09
N TYR A 198 -1.42 -9.72 2.73
CA TYR A 198 -0.69 -10.64 3.60
C TYR A 198 -1.13 -10.47 5.05
N GLN A 199 -1.28 -11.57 5.76
CA GLN A 199 -1.67 -11.60 7.17
C GLN A 199 -0.53 -12.15 8.02
N LEU A 200 -0.21 -11.45 9.09
CA LEU A 200 0.72 -11.90 10.13
C LEU A 200 -0.05 -12.07 11.43
N ALA A 201 -0.23 -13.31 11.87
CA ALA A 201 -0.98 -13.62 13.08
C ALA A 201 -0.32 -13.00 14.32
N LYS A 202 -1.12 -12.69 15.36
CA LYS A 202 -0.62 -12.17 16.64
C LYS A 202 0.50 -13.03 17.23
N ALA A 203 0.32 -14.35 17.22
CA ALA A 203 1.29 -15.31 17.76
C ALA A 203 2.65 -15.23 17.05
N ASP A 204 2.67 -14.86 15.78
CA ASP A 204 3.89 -14.70 14.99
C ASP A 204 4.52 -13.32 15.15
N LEU A 205 3.71 -12.29 15.39
CA LEU A 205 4.18 -10.93 15.65
C LEU A 205 4.75 -10.76 17.07
N THR A 206 4.16 -11.39 18.07
CA THR A 206 4.55 -11.21 19.49
C THR A 206 6.06 -11.42 19.74
N PRO A 207 6.70 -12.51 19.28
CA PRO A 207 8.15 -12.70 19.47
C PRO A 207 9.01 -11.60 18.83
N ILE A 208 8.51 -10.98 17.76
CA ILE A 208 9.20 -9.87 17.08
C ILE A 208 9.10 -8.60 17.92
N LEU A 209 7.95 -8.33 18.52
CA LEU A 209 7.75 -7.18 19.40
C LEU A 209 8.59 -7.29 20.68
N GLU A 210 8.68 -8.49 21.24
CA GLU A 210 9.47 -8.78 22.43
C GLU A 210 10.98 -8.63 22.17
N SER A 211 11.46 -9.12 21.03
CA SER A 211 12.86 -8.97 20.64
C SER A 211 13.22 -7.56 20.17
N ARG A 212 12.23 -6.74 19.76
CA ARG A 212 12.46 -5.39 19.22
C ARG A 212 11.45 -4.34 19.69
N PRO A 213 11.75 -3.64 20.79
CA PRO A 213 10.92 -2.54 21.28
C PRO A 213 10.72 -1.40 20.28
N GLN A 214 11.65 -1.19 19.34
CA GLN A 214 11.55 -0.16 18.30
C GLN A 214 10.38 -0.42 17.34
N VAL A 215 10.10 -1.69 17.05
CA VAL A 215 8.99 -2.09 16.17
C VAL A 215 7.66 -1.85 16.85
N ALA A 216 7.58 -2.19 18.14
CA ALA A 216 6.42 -1.85 18.97
C ALA A 216 6.21 -0.33 19.01
N LYS A 217 7.27 0.48 19.12
CA LYS A 217 7.17 1.96 19.06
C LYS A 217 6.66 2.46 17.72
N GLU A 218 7.11 1.90 16.59
CA GLU A 218 6.61 2.29 15.27
C GLU A 218 5.14 1.90 15.07
N LEU A 219 4.73 0.70 15.53
CA LEU A 219 3.31 0.33 15.57
C LEU A 219 2.50 1.28 16.45
N CYS A 220 2.98 1.64 17.64
CA CYS A 220 2.34 2.65 18.48
C CYS A 220 2.24 4.02 17.83
N ARG A 221 3.22 4.42 17.00
CA ARG A 221 3.15 5.66 16.20
C ARG A 221 2.12 5.54 15.09
N ALA A 222 2.03 4.41 14.41
CA ALA A 222 1.00 4.13 13.41
C ALA A 222 -0.41 4.22 14.03
N LEU A 223 -0.59 3.60 15.20
CA LEU A 223 -1.81 3.72 16.02
C LEU A 223 -2.17 5.18 16.31
N ALA A 224 -1.19 5.99 16.74
CA ALA A 224 -1.42 7.40 17.07
C ALA A 224 -1.85 8.23 15.85
N ARG A 225 -1.29 7.95 14.66
CA ARG A 225 -1.68 8.62 13.41
C ARG A 225 -3.14 8.33 13.03
N LEU A 226 -3.56 7.07 13.14
CA LEU A 226 -4.93 6.66 12.87
C LEU A 226 -5.91 7.15 13.94
N GLN A 227 -5.51 7.23 15.22
CA GLN A 227 -6.32 7.88 16.25
C GLN A 227 -6.47 9.39 16.03
N THR A 228 -5.49 10.06 15.42
CA THR A 228 -5.59 11.49 15.12
C THR A 228 -6.49 11.73 13.90
N ALA A 229 -6.34 10.91 12.86
CA ALA A 229 -7.24 10.91 11.70
C ALA A 229 -8.69 10.51 12.09
N GLY A 230 -8.84 9.56 13.01
CA GLY A 230 -10.11 9.13 13.60
C GLY A 230 -10.71 10.17 14.55
N ARG A 231 -9.92 10.83 15.41
CA ARG A 231 -10.40 11.90 16.33
C ARG A 231 -10.85 13.16 15.60
N LEU A 232 -10.17 13.56 14.52
CA LEU A 232 -10.63 14.70 13.71
C LEU A 232 -12.00 14.42 13.08
N ALA A 233 -12.31 13.16 12.81
CA ALA A 233 -13.62 12.75 12.30
C ALA A 233 -14.65 12.36 13.40
N LEU A 234 -14.25 12.35 14.68
CA LEU A 234 -15.16 12.23 15.84
C LEU A 234 -15.69 13.59 16.30
N ILE A 235 -15.04 14.70 15.95
CA ILE A 235 -15.43 16.05 16.41
C ILE A 235 -16.60 16.64 15.58
N HIS A 236 -16.90 16.10 14.40
CA HIS A 236 -18.02 16.56 13.56
C HIS A 236 -19.28 15.68 13.64
N ALA A 237 -19.28 14.65 14.50
CA ALA A 237 -20.43 13.77 14.72
C ALA A 237 -20.99 13.92 16.14
N ARG A 238 -21.46 15.12 16.47
CA ARG A 238 -22.56 15.29 17.44
C ARG A 238 -23.52 16.36 16.91
N PRO A 239 -24.83 16.12 17.04
CA PRO A 239 -25.87 16.98 16.47
C PRO A 239 -25.85 18.41 17.02
#